data_AF-A0A496YR28-F1
#
_entry.id   AF-A0A496YR28-F1
#
_cell.length_a   1.000
_cell.length_b   1.000
_cell.length_c   1.000
_cell.angle_alpha   90.00
_cell.angle_beta   90.00
_cell.angle_gamma   90.00
#
_symmetry.space_group_name_H-M   'P 1'
#
loop_
_entity.id
_entity.type
_entity.pdbx_description
1 polymer ?
#
loop_
_entity_poly.entity_id
_entity_poly.type
_entity_poly.pdbx_seq_one_letter_code
_entity_poly.pdbx_strand_id
1 'polypeptide(L)'
;MFESRAFVALKGCAAQVLINFLGKRQFMRSGKKGKKHYDCINCNELTFTYLEAERKLAITKPRLTRAIDELLAKGFLRIEHRGGAYQRDKTLYALSDEWLYWRPGSTVHRRPRDVHRGYQNRKAGMKARAHLRQGTS
;
A
#
# COMPACT_ATOMS: atom_id res chain seq x y z
N MET A 1 -5.49 8.59 17.76
CA MET A 1 -5.86 7.98 16.46
C MET A 1 -7.38 7.80 16.32
N PHE A 2 -8.05 7.00 17.16
CA PHE A 2 -9.48 6.65 17.00
C PHE A 2 -10.46 7.84 17.06
N GLU A 3 -10.12 8.90 17.78
CA GLU A 3 -10.92 10.12 17.86
C GLU A 3 -10.58 11.14 16.76
N SER A 4 -9.61 10.83 15.88
CA SER A 4 -9.20 11.76 14.84
C SER A 4 -10.27 11.94 13.77
N ARG A 5 -10.32 13.15 13.18
CA ARG A 5 -11.19 13.44 12.04
C ARG A 5 -10.95 12.48 10.87
N ALA A 6 -9.71 12.10 10.64
CA ALA A 6 -9.33 11.12 9.61
C ALA A 6 -9.96 9.75 9.88
N PHE A 7 -9.95 9.29 11.14
CA PHE A 7 -10.51 8.00 11.53
C PHE A 7 -12.04 8.00 11.42
N VAL A 8 -12.69 9.02 11.98
CA VAL A 8 -14.15 9.18 11.90
C VAL A 8 -14.64 9.25 10.46
N ALA A 9 -13.84 9.81 9.55
CA ALA A 9 -14.19 9.89 8.14
C ALA A 9 -14.03 8.56 7.38
N LEU A 10 -13.45 7.49 7.96
CA LEU A 10 -13.29 6.17 7.33
C LEU A 10 -14.63 5.59 6.90
N LYS A 11 -14.65 4.99 5.70
CA LYS A 11 -15.86 4.42 5.09
C LYS A 11 -15.76 2.91 4.93
N GLY A 12 -16.92 2.27 4.82
CA GLY A 12 -17.02 0.83 4.56
C GLY A 12 -16.30 0.02 5.64
N CYS A 13 -15.42 -0.89 5.20
CA CYS A 13 -14.66 -1.75 6.11
C CYS A 13 -13.23 -1.23 6.42
N ALA A 14 -12.91 0.02 6.09
CA ALA A 14 -11.56 0.56 6.28
C ALA A 14 -11.11 0.58 7.75
N ALA A 15 -12.01 0.93 8.68
CA ALA A 15 -11.70 0.90 10.12
C ALA A 15 -11.37 -0.53 10.61
N GLN A 16 -12.12 -1.55 10.18
CA GLN A 16 -11.86 -2.95 10.52
C GLN A 16 -10.49 -3.42 9.99
N VAL A 17 -10.16 -3.02 8.76
CA VAL A 17 -8.86 -3.32 8.14
C VAL A 17 -7.73 -2.64 8.91
N LEU A 18 -7.88 -1.36 9.30
CA LEU A 18 -6.89 -0.66 10.12
C LEU A 18 -6.66 -1.35 11.47
N ILE A 19 -7.74 -1.74 12.15
CA ILE A 19 -7.65 -2.48 13.42
C ILE A 19 -6.87 -3.80 13.22
N ASN A 20 -7.09 -4.50 12.10
CA ASN A 20 -6.32 -5.70 11.79
C ASN A 20 -4.81 -5.42 11.63
N PHE A 21 -4.44 -4.34 10.92
CA PHE A 21 -3.05 -3.90 10.82
C PHE A 21 -2.44 -3.58 12.19
N LEU A 22 -3.17 -2.83 13.03
CA LEU A 22 -2.73 -2.49 14.37
C LEU A 22 -2.52 -3.74 15.25
N GLY A 23 -3.34 -4.76 15.08
CA GLY A 23 -3.24 -6.05 15.77
C GLY A 23 -2.14 -6.98 15.25
N LYS A 24 -1.59 -6.72 14.05
CA LYS A 24 -0.46 -7.47 13.48
C LYS A 24 0.92 -6.94 13.90
N ARG A 25 0.95 -5.82 14.63
CA ARG A 25 2.20 -5.24 15.13
C ARG A 25 2.87 -6.16 16.13
N GLN A 26 4.19 -6.27 16.00
CA GLN A 26 5.05 -6.96 16.92
C GLN A 26 5.88 -5.92 17.67
N PHE A 27 5.91 -6.03 18.99
CA PHE A 27 6.65 -5.12 19.84
C PHE A 27 7.78 -5.86 20.52
N MET A 28 8.99 -5.30 20.42
CA MET A 28 10.15 -5.77 21.16
C MET A 28 10.38 -4.84 22.34
N ARG A 29 10.68 -5.44 23.50
CA ARG A 29 10.99 -4.68 24.69
C ARG A 29 12.46 -4.28 24.64
N SER A 30 12.71 -2.98 24.58
CA SER A 30 14.04 -2.39 24.49
C SER A 30 14.37 -1.59 25.76
N GLY A 31 15.65 -1.35 25.98
CA GLY A 31 16.14 -0.46 27.04
C GLY A 31 16.56 -1.15 28.35
N LYS A 32 17.28 -0.38 29.18
CA LYS A 32 17.82 -0.83 30.47
C LYS A 32 16.73 -0.83 31.56
N LYS A 33 16.99 -1.52 32.68
CA LYS A 33 16.12 -1.53 33.87
C LYS A 33 15.79 -0.08 34.28
N GLY A 34 14.51 0.28 34.32
CA GLY A 34 14.02 1.63 34.64
C GLY A 34 13.71 2.54 33.45
N LYS A 35 14.13 2.20 32.21
CA LYS A 35 13.82 2.94 30.97
C LYS A 35 13.35 2.01 29.85
N LYS A 36 12.53 1.02 30.22
CA LYS A 36 11.99 0.05 29.26
C LYS A 36 10.96 0.73 28.37
N HIS A 37 11.09 0.54 27.06
CA HIS A 37 10.13 0.97 26.06
C HIS A 37 9.83 -0.18 25.10
N TYR A 38 8.72 -0.07 24.38
CA TYR A 38 8.29 -1.06 23.41
C TYR A 38 8.41 -0.48 22.00
N ASP A 39 9.33 -1.02 21.23
CA ASP A 39 9.52 -0.63 19.84
C ASP A 39 8.75 -1.57 18.93
N CYS A 40 8.00 -1.00 17.99
CA CYS A 40 7.33 -1.79 16.96
C CYS A 40 8.34 -2.21 15.90
N ILE A 41 8.76 -3.48 15.93
CA ILE A 41 9.85 -3.97 15.07
C ILE A 41 9.43 -4.21 13.62
N ASN A 42 8.14 -4.41 13.37
CA ASN A 42 7.59 -4.72 12.05
C ASN A 42 6.62 -3.64 11.54
N CYS A 43 6.68 -2.43 12.10
CA CYS A 43 5.73 -1.37 11.73
C CYS A 43 5.80 -0.97 10.26
N ASN A 44 6.90 -1.28 9.56
CA ASN A 44 7.10 -1.03 8.13
C ASN A 44 6.95 -2.29 7.24
N GLU A 45 6.66 -3.45 7.83
CA GLU A 45 6.64 -4.73 7.13
C GLU A 45 5.31 -5.46 7.32
N LEU A 46 4.23 -4.69 7.53
CA LEU A 46 2.92 -5.27 7.74
C LEU A 46 2.35 -5.79 6.42
N THR A 47 1.80 -7.00 6.47
CA THR A 47 1.17 -7.64 5.31
C THR A 47 -0.29 -7.93 5.60
N PHE A 48 -1.12 -7.73 4.58
CA PHE A 48 -2.51 -8.17 4.63
C PHE A 48 -2.95 -8.74 3.29
N THR A 49 -3.16 -10.06 3.28
CA THR A 49 -3.50 -10.81 2.06
C THR A 49 -5.00 -10.91 1.86
N TYR A 50 -5.42 -11.12 0.62
CA TYR A 50 -6.84 -11.34 0.29
C TYR A 50 -7.43 -12.55 1.03
N LEU A 51 -6.65 -13.63 1.18
CA LEU A 51 -7.07 -14.83 1.88
C LEU A 51 -7.35 -14.56 3.37
N GLU A 52 -6.52 -13.74 4.01
CA GLU A 52 -6.75 -13.33 5.39
C GLU A 52 -8.00 -12.46 5.53
N ALA A 53 -8.22 -11.53 4.59
CA ALA A 53 -9.41 -10.69 4.59
C ALA A 53 -10.70 -11.51 4.45
N GLU A 54 -10.73 -12.49 3.54
CA GLU A 54 -11.89 -13.35 3.33
C GLU A 54 -12.12 -14.29 4.52
N ARG A 55 -11.07 -14.96 5.02
CA ARG A 55 -11.20 -15.96 6.10
C ARG A 55 -11.41 -15.35 7.48
N LYS A 56 -10.74 -14.24 7.80
CA LYS A 56 -10.74 -13.66 9.16
C LYS A 56 -11.78 -12.56 9.33
N LEU A 57 -12.03 -11.77 8.28
CA LEU A 57 -12.90 -10.60 8.36
C LEU A 57 -14.15 -10.71 7.48
N ALA A 58 -14.33 -11.79 6.72
CA ALA A 58 -15.40 -11.93 5.72
C ALA A 58 -15.45 -10.75 4.72
N ILE A 59 -14.29 -10.17 4.41
CA ILE A 59 -14.17 -9.04 3.48
C ILE A 59 -13.76 -9.56 2.12
N THR A 60 -14.57 -9.26 1.10
CA THR A 60 -14.27 -9.62 -0.29
C THR A 60 -13.10 -8.80 -0.85
N LYS A 61 -12.38 -9.38 -1.82
CA LYS A 61 -11.26 -8.75 -2.54
C LYS A 61 -11.49 -7.27 -2.94
N PRO A 62 -12.61 -6.90 -3.59
CA PRO A 62 -12.85 -5.50 -4.00
C PRO A 62 -13.07 -4.57 -2.81
N ARG A 63 -13.73 -5.06 -1.75
CA ARG A 63 -13.94 -4.29 -0.51
C ARG A 63 -12.63 -4.04 0.21
N LEU A 64 -11.76 -5.06 0.27
CA LEU A 64 -10.43 -4.92 0.84
C LEU A 64 -9.60 -3.88 0.08
N THR A 65 -9.62 -3.94 -1.26
CA THR A 65 -8.88 -2.99 -2.10
C THR A 65 -9.32 -1.55 -1.82
N ARG A 66 -10.63 -1.29 -1.79
CA ARG A 66 -11.18 0.04 -1.46
C ARG A 66 -10.83 0.47 -0.04
N ALA A 67 -10.85 -0.45 0.92
CA ALA A 67 -10.44 -0.16 2.30
C ALA A 67 -8.96 0.25 2.38
N ILE A 68 -8.07 -0.45 1.67
CA ILE A 68 -6.64 -0.09 1.61
C ILE A 68 -6.48 1.28 0.94
N ASP A 69 -7.16 1.51 -0.19
CA ASP A 69 -7.12 2.81 -0.89
C ASP A 69 -7.58 3.97 0.03
N GLU A 70 -8.62 3.76 0.84
CA GLU A 70 -9.08 4.73 1.85
C GLU A 70 -8.06 4.99 2.96
N LEU A 71 -7.38 3.94 3.45
CA LEU A 71 -6.36 4.07 4.50
C LEU A 71 -5.11 4.81 4.00
N LEU A 72 -4.71 4.57 2.74
CA LEU A 72 -3.65 5.32 2.06
C LEU A 72 -4.07 6.79 1.90
N ALA A 73 -5.28 7.03 1.39
CA ALA A 73 -5.79 8.37 1.14
C ALA A 73 -5.85 9.24 2.40
N LYS A 74 -6.08 8.62 3.56
CA LYS A 74 -6.17 9.31 4.86
C LYS A 74 -4.88 9.30 5.66
N GLY A 75 -3.80 8.73 5.14
CA GLY A 75 -2.48 8.74 5.78
C GLY A 75 -2.34 7.78 6.96
N PHE A 76 -3.19 6.75 7.05
CA PHE A 76 -3.03 5.68 8.05
C PHE A 76 -2.01 4.63 7.61
N LEU A 77 -1.90 4.42 6.30
CA LEU A 77 -0.95 3.49 5.70
C LEU A 77 -0.09 4.21 4.67
N ARG A 78 1.10 3.66 4.45
CA ARG A 78 1.93 3.89 3.27
C ARG A 78 2.39 2.55 2.69
N ILE A 79 2.68 2.51 1.41
CA ILE A 79 3.22 1.32 0.74
C ILE A 79 4.74 1.42 0.80
N GLU A 80 5.39 0.47 1.48
CA GLU A 80 6.86 0.41 1.56
C GLU A 80 7.44 -0.36 0.38
N HIS A 81 6.86 -1.54 0.10
CA HIS A 81 7.28 -2.38 -0.99
C HIS A 81 6.07 -2.90 -1.74
N ARG A 82 6.08 -2.77 -3.07
CA ARG A 82 5.05 -3.32 -3.92
C ARG A 82 5.52 -4.68 -4.42
N GLY A 83 4.87 -5.73 -3.93
CA GLY A 83 5.09 -7.07 -4.46
C GLY A 83 4.85 -7.16 -5.98
N GLY A 84 5.76 -7.84 -6.69
CA GLY A 84 5.71 -8.08 -8.14
C GLY A 84 5.07 -9.42 -8.55
N ALA A 85 5.09 -9.70 -9.87
CA ALA A 85 4.40 -10.83 -10.52
C ALA A 85 4.89 -12.24 -10.13
N TYR A 86 5.92 -12.35 -9.30
CA TYR A 86 6.43 -13.64 -8.83
C TYR A 86 5.66 -14.07 -7.57
N GLN A 87 5.14 -15.30 -7.58
CA GLN A 87 4.13 -15.87 -6.66
C GLN A 87 4.34 -15.69 -5.13
N ARG A 88 5.47 -15.13 -4.68
CA ARG A 88 5.82 -14.97 -3.27
C ARG A 88 5.99 -13.52 -2.82
N ASP A 89 5.94 -12.55 -3.73
CA ASP A 89 6.20 -11.15 -3.40
C ASP A 89 4.90 -10.47 -2.92
N LYS A 90 4.82 -10.17 -1.62
CA LYS A 90 3.64 -9.57 -0.98
C LYS A 90 3.82 -8.06 -0.86
N THR A 91 2.72 -7.32 -0.96
CA THR A 91 2.76 -5.88 -0.65
C THR A 91 3.04 -5.68 0.84
N LEU A 92 4.09 -4.91 1.14
CA LEU A 92 4.43 -4.47 2.47
C LEU A 92 3.88 -3.07 2.70
N TYR A 93 3.19 -2.91 3.82
CA TYR A 93 2.63 -1.65 4.27
C TYR A 93 3.32 -1.21 5.54
N ALA A 94 3.49 0.10 5.69
CA ALA A 94 3.82 0.71 6.97
C ALA A 94 2.64 1.48 7.54
N LEU A 95 2.56 1.52 8.87
CA LEU A 95 1.71 2.47 9.57
C LEU A 95 2.34 3.87 9.47
N SER A 96 1.52 4.87 9.18
CA SER A 96 1.95 6.26 9.10
C SER A 96 1.15 7.11 10.09
N ASP A 97 1.75 8.22 10.53
CA ASP A 97 1.13 9.24 11.37
C ASP A 97 0.64 10.45 10.56
N GLU A 98 0.69 10.38 9.23
CA GLU A 98 0.25 11.46 8.33
C GLU A 98 -1.26 11.77 8.44
N TRP A 99 -2.05 10.86 9.01
CA TRP A 99 -3.45 11.09 9.37
C TRP A 99 -3.64 12.29 10.31
N LEU A 100 -2.61 12.69 11.07
CA LEU A 100 -2.63 13.89 11.91
C LEU A 100 -2.83 15.18 11.09
N TYR A 101 -2.33 15.19 9.85
CA TYR A 101 -2.37 16.36 8.97
C TYR A 101 -3.51 16.28 7.95
N TRP A 102 -4.24 15.16 7.91
CA TRP A 102 -5.32 14.95 6.96
C TRP A 102 -6.49 15.91 7.19
N ARG A 103 -7.03 16.45 6.09
CA ARG A 103 -8.23 17.29 6.07
C ARG A 103 -9.28 16.70 5.13
N PRO A 104 -10.59 16.90 5.39
CA PRO A 104 -11.63 16.49 4.45
C PRO A 104 -11.36 17.01 3.03
N GLY A 105 -11.45 16.12 2.04
CA GLY A 105 -11.15 16.42 0.62
C GLY A 105 -9.68 16.27 0.22
N SER A 106 -8.75 16.14 1.18
CA SER A 106 -7.33 15.87 0.89
C SER A 106 -7.07 14.36 0.70
N THR A 107 -6.06 14.05 -0.10
CA THR A 107 -5.53 12.69 -0.29
C THR A 107 -4.04 12.70 0.03
N VAL A 108 -3.63 11.94 1.05
CA VAL A 108 -2.23 11.84 1.49
C VAL A 108 -1.45 10.93 0.54
N HIS A 109 -1.85 9.66 0.46
CA HIS A 109 -1.25 8.69 -0.45
C HIS A 109 -2.27 8.16 -1.45
N ARG A 110 -1.79 7.84 -2.66
CA ARG A 110 -2.55 7.08 -3.65
C ARG A 110 -1.81 5.81 -3.99
N ARG A 111 -2.54 4.70 -4.11
CA ARG A 111 -1.97 3.48 -4.64
C ARG A 111 -1.54 3.72 -6.10
N PRO A 112 -0.28 3.45 -6.47
CA PRO A 112 0.16 3.61 -7.84
C PRO A 112 -0.63 2.68 -8.76
N ARG A 113 -1.12 3.22 -9.88
CA ARG A 113 -1.88 2.43 -10.86
C ARG A 113 -0.97 1.34 -11.42
N ASP A 114 -1.49 0.12 -11.57
CA ASP A 114 -0.78 -0.89 -12.33
C ASP A 114 -0.93 -0.60 -13.82
N VAL A 115 0.17 -0.18 -14.46
CA VAL A 115 0.22 0.06 -15.91
C VAL A 115 0.62 -1.20 -16.69
N HIS A 116 1.10 -2.26 -16.02
CA HIS A 116 1.51 -3.50 -16.67
C HIS A 116 0.35 -4.52 -16.67
N ARG A 117 -0.62 -4.28 -17.56
CA ARG A 117 -1.74 -5.19 -17.79
C ARG A 117 -1.30 -6.29 -18.79
N GLY A 118 -0.77 -7.40 -18.27
CA GLY A 118 -0.57 -8.64 -19.04
C GLY A 118 0.52 -8.62 -20.12
N TYR A 119 0.57 -9.71 -20.90
CA TYR A 119 1.54 -9.94 -21.99
C TYR A 119 1.28 -8.95 -23.14
N GLN A 120 1.99 -7.82 -23.14
CA GLN A 120 1.99 -6.90 -24.27
C GLN A 120 2.92 -7.45 -25.34
N ASN A 121 2.36 -8.18 -26.32
CA ASN A 121 3.04 -8.59 -27.54
C ASN A 121 3.70 -7.37 -28.20
N ARG A 122 5.01 -7.18 -28.03
CA ARG A 122 5.80 -6.21 -28.79
C ARG A 122 5.99 -6.76 -30.21
N LYS A 123 5.01 -6.55 -31.08
CA LYS A 123 5.21 -6.48 -32.53
C LYS A 123 4.56 -5.21 -33.08
N ALA A 124 5.09 -4.07 -32.67
CA ALA A 124 4.87 -2.80 -33.35
C ALA A 124 6.12 -1.94 -33.14
N GLY A 125 6.93 -1.81 -34.19
CA GLY A 125 8.10 -0.94 -34.18
C GLY A 125 9.41 -1.64 -34.55
N MET A 126 9.47 -2.35 -35.67
CA MET A 126 10.74 -2.58 -36.35
C MET A 126 10.73 -1.88 -37.72
N LYS A 127 11.43 -0.74 -37.73
CA LYS A 127 12.03 -0.02 -38.87
C LYS A 127 11.14 0.88 -39.74
N ALA A 128 10.77 2.03 -39.17
CA ALA A 128 10.87 3.30 -39.89
C ALA A 128 12.31 3.82 -39.71
N ARG A 129 13.15 3.69 -40.75
CA ARG A 129 14.37 4.50 -41.03
C ARG A 129 15.13 3.87 -42.21
N ALA A 130 14.77 4.26 -43.42
CA ALA A 130 15.59 4.09 -44.62
C ALA A 130 15.34 5.26 -45.59
N HIS A 131 15.41 6.50 -45.09
CA HIS A 131 15.56 7.68 -45.93
C HIS A 131 16.47 8.68 -45.21
N LEU A 132 17.77 8.59 -45.47
CA LEU A 132 18.64 9.70 -45.89
C LEU A 132 20.11 9.26 -45.85
N ARG A 133 20.83 9.62 -46.94
CA ARG A 133 22.29 9.66 -47.19
C ARG A 133 22.61 8.81 -48.43
N GLN A 134 23.17 9.31 -49.52
CA GLN A 134 23.78 10.60 -49.88
C GLN A 134 23.82 10.68 -51.42
N GLY A 135 23.76 11.88 -51.99
CA GLY A 135 24.29 12.13 -53.35
C GLY A 135 25.82 12.28 -53.32
N THR A 136 26.40 12.61 -54.49
CA THR A 136 27.83 12.68 -54.88
C THR A 136 28.37 11.33 -55.37
N SER A 137 28.80 11.14 -56.62
CA SER A 137 29.30 12.06 -57.66
C SER A 137 28.96 11.56 -59.06
#